data_AF-A0A259JX96-F1
#
_entry.id   AF-A0A259JX96-F1
#
_cell.length_a   1.000
_cell.length_b   1.000
_cell.length_c   1.000
_cell.angle_alpha   90.00
_cell.angle_beta   90.00
_cell.angle_gamma   90.00
#
_symmetry.space_group_name_H-M   'P 1'
#
loop_
_entity.id
_entity.type
_entity.pdbx_description
1 polymer ?
#
loop_
_entity_poly.entity_id
_entity_poly.type
_entity_poly.pdbx_seq_one_letter_code
_entity_poly.pdbx_strand_id
1 'polypeptide(L)'
;MSTLSPQSARERIEQLIQTGVTSRAGIARAAGLHANSLRDCLEPDWNPTAETLGKLETFFLAHDDRPVLATIEEIIDEARNGRMFVLVEDEDRENEGDLV
;
A
#
# COMPACT_ATOMS: atom_id res chain seq x y z
N MET A 1 16.24 4.20 6.98
CA MET A 1 15.34 5.29 6.58
C MET A 1 14.04 4.62 6.22
N SER A 2 13.05 4.67 7.11
CA SER A 2 11.73 4.11 6.86
C SER A 2 11.00 5.01 5.87
N THR A 3 10.55 4.45 4.76
CA THR A 3 10.00 5.18 3.60
C THR A 3 8.50 4.96 3.42
N LEU A 4 7.86 4.19 4.31
CA LEU A 4 6.43 3.92 4.20
C LEU A 4 5.58 5.15 4.56
N SER A 5 4.93 5.74 3.55
CA SER A 5 3.97 6.83 3.75
C SER A 5 2.62 6.30 4.27
N PRO A 6 1.81 7.12 4.97
CA PRO A 6 0.45 6.74 5.36
C PRO A 6 -0.45 6.33 4.18
N GLN A 7 -0.30 7.01 3.03
CA GLN A 7 -1.05 6.71 1.81
C GLN A 7 -0.67 5.33 1.26
N SER A 8 0.62 5.07 1.07
CA SER A 8 1.12 3.78 0.58
C SER A 8 0.80 2.63 1.54
N ALA A 9 0.82 2.89 2.85
CA ALA A 9 0.39 1.92 3.85
C ALA A 9 -1.09 1.58 3.71
N ARG A 10 -1.95 2.58 3.50
CA ARG A 10 -3.39 2.40 3.29
C ARG A 10 -3.66 1.57 2.04
N GLU A 11 -3.04 1.91 0.92
CA GLU A 11 -3.23 1.19 -0.35
C GLU A 11 -2.81 -0.28 -0.24
N ARG A 12 -1.67 -0.57 0.41
CA ARG A 12 -1.25 -1.95 0.67
C ARG A 12 -2.23 -2.71 1.57
N ILE A 13 -2.73 -2.07 2.62
CA ILE A 13 -3.74 -2.69 3.50
C ILE A 13 -5.02 -2.97 2.73
N GLU A 14 -5.47 -2.02 1.90
CA GLU A 14 -6.66 -2.16 1.05
C GLU A 14 -6.52 -3.33 0.07
N GLN A 15 -5.40 -3.42 -0.65
CA GLN A 15 -5.10 -4.53 -1.55
C GLN A 15 -5.18 -5.89 -0.84
N LEU A 16 -4.52 -6.02 0.32
CA LEU A 16 -4.56 -7.25 1.12
C LEU A 16 -5.98 -7.63 1.57
N ILE A 17 -6.83 -6.65 1.88
CA ILE A 17 -8.23 -6.89 2.24
C ILE A 17 -9.03 -7.32 1.00
N GLN A 18 -8.81 -6.68 -0.15
CA GLN A 18 -9.50 -6.99 -1.41
C GLN A 18 -9.18 -8.40 -1.92
N THR A 19 -7.96 -8.91 -1.71
CA THR A 19 -7.63 -10.31 -2.01
C THR A 19 -8.45 -11.33 -1.20
N GLY A 20 -9.12 -10.90 -0.12
CA GLY A 20 -9.94 -11.75 0.74
C GLY A 20 -9.15 -12.70 1.65
N VAL A 21 -7.81 -12.70 1.58
CA VAL A 21 -6.95 -13.60 2.36
C VAL A 21 -6.89 -13.19 3.83
N THR A 22 -6.98 -11.89 4.13
CA THR A 22 -6.86 -11.36 5.49
C THR A 22 -7.79 -10.18 5.74
N SER A 23 -8.04 -9.88 7.01
CA SER A 23 -8.86 -8.75 7.45
C SER A 23 -7.99 -7.66 8.09
N ARG A 24 -8.52 -6.44 8.23
CA ARG A 24 -7.88 -5.32 8.97
C ARG A 24 -7.32 -5.77 10.32
N ALA A 25 -8.13 -6.49 11.09
CA ALA A 25 -7.74 -6.99 12.41
C ALA A 25 -6.72 -8.15 12.34
N GLY A 26 -6.67 -8.89 11.23
CA GLY A 26 -5.64 -9.88 10.94
C GLY A 26 -4.29 -9.23 10.65
N ILE A 27 -4.28 -8.25 9.74
CA ILE A 27 -3.08 -7.45 9.40
C ILE A 27 -2.53 -6.76 10.65
N ALA A 28 -3.40 -6.13 11.44
CA ALA A 28 -2.97 -5.46 12.67
C ALA A 28 -2.25 -6.42 13.62
N ARG A 29 -2.83 -7.59 13.88
CA ARG A 29 -2.21 -8.59 14.76
C ARG A 29 -0.90 -9.13 14.19
N ALA A 30 -0.86 -9.40 12.89
CA ALA A 30 0.33 -9.90 12.22
C ALA A 30 1.48 -8.87 12.22
N ALA A 31 1.15 -7.58 12.17
CA ALA A 31 2.10 -6.49 12.34
C ALA A 31 2.45 -6.18 13.82
N GLY A 32 1.92 -6.93 14.79
CA GLY A 32 2.15 -6.67 16.21
C GLY A 32 1.44 -5.41 16.74
N LEU A 33 0.37 -4.98 16.06
CA LEU A 33 -0.52 -3.91 16.46
C LEU A 33 -1.75 -4.46 17.19
N HIS A 34 -2.45 -3.58 17.90
CA HIS A 34 -3.74 -3.92 18.48
C HIS A 34 -4.79 -4.14 17.37
N ALA A 35 -5.72 -5.07 17.55
CA ALA A 35 -6.69 -5.45 16.53
C ALA A 35 -7.56 -4.27 16.01
N ASN A 36 -7.75 -3.24 16.85
CA ASN A 36 -8.51 -2.05 16.52
C ASN A 36 -7.67 -0.90 15.92
N SER A 37 -6.34 -1.05 15.84
CA SER A 37 -5.43 0.01 15.37
C SER A 37 -5.61 0.34 13.88
N LEU A 38 -6.08 -0.62 13.08
CA LEU A 38 -6.36 -0.44 11.66
C LEU A 38 -7.86 -0.28 11.38
N ARG A 39 -8.66 0.15 12.37
CA ARG A 39 -10.11 0.32 12.17
C ARG A 39 -10.39 1.36 11.10
N ASP A 40 -9.74 2.51 11.25
CA ASP A 40 -9.94 3.70 10.42
C ASP A 40 -8.92 3.76 9.28
N CYS A 41 -8.19 2.68 8.98
CA CYS A 41 -7.06 2.72 8.04
C CYS A 41 -7.45 3.01 6.59
N LEU A 42 -8.71 2.81 6.21
CA LEU A 42 -9.24 3.09 4.87
C LEU A 42 -9.81 4.51 4.75
N GLU A 43 -9.95 5.23 5.86
CA GLU A 43 -10.47 6.58 5.87
C GLU A 43 -9.41 7.57 5.32
N PRO A 44 -9.82 8.60 4.57
CA PRO A 44 -8.90 9.57 3.99
C PRO A 44 -8.14 10.39 5.05
N ASP A 45 -8.74 10.59 6.23
CA ASP A 45 -8.13 11.30 7.36
C ASP A 45 -7.34 10.38 8.32
N TRP A 46 -7.05 9.15 7.91
CA TRP A 46 -6.28 8.23 8.73
C TRP A 46 -4.86 8.73 8.96
N ASN A 47 -4.53 8.99 10.23
CA ASN A 47 -3.23 9.51 10.64
C ASN A 47 -2.53 8.55 11.61
N PRO A 48 -1.82 7.52 11.11
CA PRO A 48 -1.10 6.57 11.95
C PRO A 48 0.13 7.21 12.60
N THR A 49 0.51 6.71 13.78
CA THR A 49 1.78 7.09 14.41
C THR A 49 2.97 6.51 13.65
N ALA A 50 4.15 7.14 13.79
CA ALA A 50 5.40 6.62 13.23
C ALA A 50 5.71 5.17 13.68
N GLU A 51 5.35 4.81 14.92
CA GLU A 51 5.48 3.43 15.42
C GLU A 51 4.57 2.46 14.64
N THR A 52 3.33 2.87 14.36
CA THR A 52 2.38 2.07 13.58
C THR A 52 2.92 1.84 12.17
N LEU A 53 3.42 2.89 11.52
CA LEU A 53 4.02 2.79 10.19
C LEU A 53 5.24 1.89 10.19
N GLY A 54 6.15 1.99 11.17
CA GLY A 54 7.34 1.12 11.24
C GLY A 54 6.99 -0.37 11.44
N LYS A 55 5.94 -0.65 12.22
CA LYS A 55 5.42 -2.02 12.39
C LYS A 55 4.80 -2.57 11.11
N LEU A 56 4.02 -1.76 10.41
CA LEU A 56 3.45 -2.12 9.10
C LEU A 56 4.54 -2.32 8.04
N GLU A 57 5.54 -1.45 8.00
CA GLU A 57 6.70 -1.57 7.11
C GLU A 57 7.43 -2.89 7.33
N THR A 58 7.72 -3.22 8.59
CA THR A 58 8.35 -4.50 8.96
C THR A 58 7.49 -5.70 8.53
N PHE A 59 6.18 -5.62 8.74
CA PHE A 59 5.25 -6.66 8.33
C PHE A 59 5.24 -6.86 6.81
N PHE A 60 5.16 -5.77 6.04
CA PHE A 60 5.18 -5.83 4.58
C PHE A 60 6.50 -6.38 4.05
N LEU A 61 7.64 -5.94 4.59
CA LEU A 61 8.96 -6.46 4.22
C LEU A 61 9.09 -7.97 4.50
N ALA A 62 8.49 -8.46 5.59
CA ALA A 62 8.52 -9.87 5.94
C ALA A 62 7.54 -10.73 5.11
N HIS A 63 6.54 -10.11 4.49
CA HIS A 63 5.53 -10.78 3.65
C HIS A 63 5.71 -10.44 2.15
N ASP A 64 6.81 -9.76 1.79
CA ASP A 64 7.08 -9.29 0.44
C ASP A 64 7.65 -10.44 -0.40
N ASP A 65 6.76 -11.18 -1.07
CA ASP A 65 7.15 -11.91 -2.28
C ASP A 65 7.06 -11.01 -3.53
N ARG A 66 6.37 -9.86 -3.52
CA ARG A 66 6.39 -8.82 -4.59
C ARG A 66 5.74 -7.49 -4.16
N PRO A 67 6.38 -6.33 -4.48
CA PRO A 67 5.67 -5.11 -4.83
C PRO A 67 6.15 -4.61 -6.21
N VAL A 68 5.34 -4.75 -7.27
CA VAL A 68 5.74 -4.31 -8.63
C VAL A 68 5.06 -3.03 -9.07
N LEU A 69 4.23 -2.40 -8.24
CA LEU A 69 3.56 -1.15 -8.61
C LEU A 69 3.78 -0.08 -7.54
N ALA A 70 4.50 0.97 -7.94
CA ALA A 70 4.61 2.21 -7.19
C ALA A 70 3.33 3.03 -7.38
N THR A 71 2.93 3.77 -6.36
CA THR A 71 1.75 4.64 -6.43
C THR A 71 2.08 5.86 -7.31
N ILE A 72 1.06 6.58 -7.77
CA ILE A 72 1.25 7.76 -8.63
C ILE A 72 2.08 8.83 -7.92
N GLU A 73 1.85 9.04 -6.62
CA GLU A 73 2.60 10.03 -5.84
C GLU A 73 4.06 9.60 -5.64
N GLU A 74 4.31 8.32 -5.41
CA GLU A 74 5.65 7.74 -5.28
C GLU A 74 6.43 7.83 -6.60
N ILE A 75 5.81 7.49 -7.74
CA ILE A 75 6.49 7.59 -9.03
C ILE A 75 6.77 9.04 -9.42
N ILE A 76 5.91 9.99 -9.04
CA ILE A 76 6.15 11.42 -9.27
C ILE A 76 7.37 11.90 -8.47
N ASP A 77 7.52 11.47 -7.22
CA ASP A 77 8.69 11.82 -6.40
C ASP A 77 9.97 11.16 -6.92
N GLU A 78 9.92 9.87 -7.29
CA GLU A 78 11.05 9.14 -7.88
C GLU A 78 11.48 9.72 -9.25
N ALA A 79 10.51 10.14 -10.08
CA ALA A 79 10.76 10.82 -11.35
C ALA A 79 11.40 12.20 -11.15
N ARG A 80 10.99 12.96 -10.13
CA ARG A 80 11.63 14.24 -9.76
C ARG A 80 13.07 14.04 -9.28
N ASN A 81 13.35 12.93 -8.62
CA ASN A 81 14.70 12.53 -8.21
C ASN A 81 15.52 11.92 -9.38
N GLY A 82 15.00 11.93 -10.60
CA GLY A 82 15.73 11.54 -11.82
C GLY A 82 15.94 10.05 -11.99
N ARG A 83 15.15 9.21 -11.30
CA ARG A 83 15.23 7.76 -11.47
C ARG A 83 14.34 7.32 -12.63
N MET A 84 14.85 6.37 -13.41
CA MET A 84 14.11 5.78 -14.53
C MET A 84 12.94 4.96 -14.02
N PHE A 85 11.80 5.11 -14.67
CA PHE A 85 10.59 4.35 -14.39
C PHE A 85 10.01 3.79 -15.70
N VAL A 86 9.27 2.69 -15.57
CA VAL A 86 8.47 2.11 -16.65
C VAL A 86 7.02 2.20 -16.20
N LEU A 87 6.22 2.91 -16.98
CA LEU A 87 4.77 2.95 -16.78
C LEU A 87 4.19 1.67 -17.37
N VAL A 88 3.57 0.85 -16.52
CA VAL A 88 2.84 -0.36 -16.92
C VAL A 88 1.36 -0.06 -16.76
N GLU A 89 0.57 -0.32 -17.79
CA GLU A 89 -0.90 -0.21 -17.74
C GLU A 89 -1.47 -1.30 -16.81
N ASP A 90 -2.54 -0.99 -16.09
CA ASP A 90 -3.23 -1.92 -15.19
C ASP A 90 -4.14 -2.84 -16.04
N GLU A 91 -3.80 -4.13 -16.16
CA GLU A 91 -4.53 -5.11 -16.99
C GLU A 91 -5.97 -5.40 -16.49
N ASP A 92 -6.38 -4.89 -15.32
CA ASP A 92 -7.73 -5.04 -14.75
C ASP A 92 -8.62 -3.79 -14.95
N ARG A 93 -8.09 -2.71 -15.55
CA ARG A 93 -8.97 -1.73 -16.19
C ARG A 93 -9.50 -2.34 -17.48
N GLU A 94 -10.75 -2.81 -17.43
CA GLU A 94 -11.57 -3.02 -18.63
C GLU A 94 -11.32 -1.84 -19.58
N ASN A 95 -10.68 -2.14 -20.71
CA ASN A 95 -10.56 -1.27 -21.85
C ASN A 95 -11.98 -0.82 -22.23
N GLU A 96 -12.40 0.34 -21.77
CA GLU A 96 -13.64 0.96 -22.20
C GLU A 96 -13.44 1.51 -23.61
N GLY A 97 -13.48 0.59 -24.58
CA GLY A 97 -13.53 0.89 -26.00
C GLY A 97 -12.31 0.40 -26.79
N ASP A 98 -12.41 -0.84 -27.28
CA ASP A 98 -11.58 -1.35 -28.38
C ASP A 98 -11.65 -0.43 -29.63
N LEU A 99 -10.58 -0.48 -30.41
CA LEU A 99 -10.27 0.34 -31.58
C LEU A 99 -11.33 0.30 -32.71
N VAL A 100 -11.66 1.49 -33.25
CA VAL A 100 -11.73 1.78 -34.70
C VAL A 100 -11.19 3.17 -35.02
#